data_AF-G0TR72-F1
#
_entry.id   AF-G0TR72-F1
#
_cell.length_a   1.000
_cell.length_b   1.000
_cell.length_c   1.000
_cell.angle_alpha   90.00
_cell.angle_beta   90.00
_cell.angle_gamma   90.00
#
_symmetry.space_group_name_H-M   'P 1'
#
loop_
_entity.id
_entity.type
_entity.pdbx_description
1 polymer ?
#
loop_
_entity_poly.entity_id
_entity_poly.type
_entity_poly.pdbx_seq_one_letter_code
_entity_poly.pdbx_strand_id
1 'polypeptide(L)'
;MESQTDSDVSMEFDYSSGSDDNSSHSHPREAVGAYEMRAGYQSDEGCIYVFDTCFILEADEWRKFPQMLQKHLLIIPKIVLMELQCHSRDGSKPAKSVIDMLENSSGGSRANERPQSGNFRRQISDAGSPETAHGCTTGIRLQRSKEKDKNVLSAARNNDDHILSCACFFRRRHKPRTFLVTLDSILELKAHAEGVETLSSLP
;
A
#
# COMPACT_ATOMS: atom_id res chain seq x y z
N MET A 1 35.13 -28.80 -40.86
CA MET A 1 36.25 -28.40 -39.99
C MET A 1 35.65 -28.10 -38.65
N GLU A 2 35.78 -29.06 -37.76
CA GLU A 2 35.35 -29.01 -36.37
C GLU A 2 36.33 -28.15 -35.58
N SER A 3 35.82 -27.39 -34.61
CA SER A 3 36.63 -26.86 -33.52
C SER A 3 35.74 -26.72 -32.29
N GLN A 4 35.70 -27.81 -31.53
CA GLN A 4 35.36 -27.85 -30.11
C GLN A 4 36.43 -27.09 -29.31
N THR A 5 35.99 -26.36 -28.28
CA THR A 5 36.82 -26.10 -27.10
C THR A 5 35.91 -26.12 -25.88
N ASP A 6 35.98 -27.23 -25.14
CA ASP A 6 35.53 -27.37 -23.76
C ASP A 6 36.48 -26.61 -22.84
N SER A 7 35.91 -25.87 -21.89
CA SER A 7 36.65 -25.28 -20.77
C SER A 7 35.91 -25.62 -19.49
N ASP A 8 36.33 -26.73 -18.89
CA ASP A 8 35.92 -27.24 -17.59
C ASP A 8 36.48 -26.32 -16.49
N VAL A 9 35.60 -25.74 -15.66
CA VAL A 9 35.99 -24.95 -14.49
C VAL A 9 35.50 -25.68 -13.26
N SER A 10 36.40 -26.46 -12.65
CA SER A 10 36.20 -27.07 -11.35
C SER A 10 36.49 -26.04 -10.24
N MET A 11 35.47 -25.62 -9.50
CA MET A 11 35.62 -24.89 -8.25
C MET A 11 35.62 -25.88 -7.08
N GLU A 12 36.76 -26.02 -6.43
CA GLU A 12 36.88 -26.69 -5.13
C GLU A 12 36.33 -25.76 -4.04
N PHE A 13 35.38 -26.25 -3.25
CA PHE A 13 34.86 -25.57 -2.06
C PHE A 13 35.38 -26.28 -0.81
N ASP A 14 36.26 -25.60 -0.09
CA ASP A 14 36.78 -26.04 1.20
C ASP A 14 35.69 -26.03 2.28
N TYR A 15 35.48 -27.19 2.86
CA TYR A 15 34.59 -27.44 4.00
C TYR A 15 35.35 -27.15 5.30
N SER A 16 35.09 -26.00 5.92
CA SER A 16 35.51 -25.76 7.30
C SER A 16 34.36 -26.10 8.26
N SER A 17 34.47 -27.26 8.90
CA SER A 17 33.67 -27.66 10.06
C SER A 17 34.06 -26.84 11.28
N GLY A 18 33.10 -26.12 11.84
CA GLY A 18 33.17 -25.53 13.18
C GLY A 18 32.10 -26.16 14.06
N SER A 19 32.48 -27.19 14.80
CA SER A 19 31.82 -27.59 16.03
C SER A 19 32.10 -26.56 17.11
N ASP A 20 31.13 -26.27 17.97
CA ASP A 20 31.25 -26.46 19.42
C ASP A 20 30.05 -25.86 20.19
N ASP A 21 29.71 -26.58 21.26
CA ASP A 21 29.03 -26.14 22.49
C ASP A 21 27.51 -26.10 22.56
N ASN A 22 26.99 -27.33 22.64
CA ASN A 22 25.83 -27.74 23.39
C ASN A 22 26.02 -27.50 24.91
N SER A 23 25.38 -26.44 25.47
CA SER A 23 25.26 -26.26 26.92
C SER A 23 23.80 -26.30 27.35
N SER A 24 23.49 -27.38 28.06
CA SER A 24 22.23 -27.69 28.72
C SER A 24 22.09 -26.93 30.04
N HIS A 25 21.02 -26.14 30.21
CA HIS A 25 20.43 -25.92 31.53
C HIS A 25 18.91 -25.85 31.48
N SER A 26 18.34 -26.90 32.08
CA SER A 26 16.97 -27.12 32.49
C SER A 26 16.48 -26.11 33.51
N HIS A 27 15.27 -25.57 33.31
CA HIS A 27 14.22 -25.44 34.34
C HIS A 27 12.91 -24.92 33.69
N PRO A 28 11.85 -25.75 33.57
CA PRO A 28 10.52 -25.23 33.32
C PRO A 28 9.92 -24.78 34.64
N ARG A 29 9.80 -23.46 34.85
CA ARG A 29 8.95 -22.90 35.91
C ARG A 29 7.57 -22.64 35.32
N GLU A 30 6.64 -23.51 35.65
CA GLU A 30 5.21 -23.31 35.48
C GLU A 30 4.78 -22.06 36.26
N ALA A 31 4.53 -20.97 35.55
CA ALA A 31 3.77 -19.85 36.06
C ALA A 31 2.37 -19.95 35.43
N VAL A 32 1.46 -20.60 36.16
CA VAL A 32 0.02 -20.54 35.93
C VAL A 32 -0.44 -19.13 36.31
N GLY A 33 -0.16 -18.17 35.42
CA GLY A 33 -0.67 -16.81 35.49
C GLY A 33 -1.98 -16.74 34.73
N ALA A 34 -3.08 -16.60 35.45
CA ALA A 34 -4.41 -16.37 34.90
C ALA A 34 -4.36 -15.27 33.82
N TYR A 35 -4.58 -15.67 32.58
CA TYR A 35 -4.79 -14.72 31.50
C TYR A 35 -6.19 -14.13 31.70
N GLU A 36 -6.27 -12.92 32.25
CA GLU A 36 -7.48 -12.12 32.15
C GLU A 36 -7.76 -11.92 30.66
N MET A 37 -8.74 -12.67 30.13
CA MET A 37 -9.45 -12.30 28.90
C MET A 37 -10.17 -10.97 29.17
N ARG A 38 -9.42 -9.86 29.15
CA ARG A 38 -10.02 -8.56 28.92
C ARG A 38 -10.60 -8.64 27.52
N ALA A 39 -11.92 -8.82 27.45
CA ALA A 39 -12.71 -8.53 26.27
C ALA A 39 -12.38 -7.10 25.87
N GLY A 40 -11.39 -6.95 24.99
CA GLY A 40 -11.01 -5.67 24.45
C GLY A 40 -12.24 -5.14 23.75
N TYR A 41 -12.71 -3.97 24.20
CA TYR A 41 -13.60 -3.14 23.40
C TYR A 41 -13.00 -3.08 22.00
N GLN A 42 -13.63 -3.77 21.03
CA GLN A 42 -13.32 -3.58 19.62
C GLN A 42 -13.80 -2.16 19.32
N SER A 43 -12.90 -1.20 19.50
CA SER A 43 -13.09 0.15 19.01
C SER A 43 -13.39 0.02 17.51
N ASP A 44 -14.47 0.66 17.08
CA ASP A 44 -14.98 0.67 15.70
C ASP A 44 -14.02 1.50 14.81
N GLU A 45 -12.74 1.11 14.80
CA GLU A 45 -11.65 1.86 14.18
C GLU A 45 -11.77 1.71 12.67
N GLY A 46 -11.91 2.85 11.98
CA GLY A 46 -11.92 2.90 10.53
C GLY A 46 -10.69 2.23 9.93
N CYS A 47 -10.90 1.39 8.91
CA CYS A 47 -9.85 0.73 8.16
C CYS A 47 -9.26 1.64 7.07
N ILE A 48 -8.07 1.30 6.60
CA ILE A 48 -7.40 1.96 5.48
C ILE A 48 -7.47 1.03 4.26
N TYR A 49 -7.94 1.55 3.14
CA TYR A 49 -8.05 0.80 1.88
C TYR A 49 -7.16 1.47 0.84
N VAL A 50 -6.17 0.74 0.32
CA VAL A 50 -5.30 1.18 -0.77
C VAL A 50 -5.78 0.53 -2.05
N PHE A 51 -6.11 1.32 -3.07
CA PHE A 51 -6.67 0.79 -4.32
C PHE A 51 -5.61 0.66 -5.41
N ASP A 52 -5.72 -0.36 -6.24
CA ASP A 52 -5.08 -0.40 -7.55
C ASP A 52 -5.99 0.19 -8.63
N THR A 53 -5.47 0.25 -9.86
CA THR A 53 -6.23 0.74 -11.02
C THR A 53 -7.26 -0.28 -11.48
N CYS A 54 -6.92 -1.57 -11.52
CA CYS A 54 -7.79 -2.63 -12.03
C CYS A 54 -9.11 -2.71 -11.25
N PHE A 55 -9.05 -2.71 -9.91
CA PHE A 55 -10.25 -2.72 -9.08
C PHE A 55 -11.13 -1.50 -9.35
N ILE A 56 -10.54 -0.31 -9.50
CA ILE A 56 -11.30 0.90 -9.79
C ILE A 56 -12.00 0.79 -11.16
N LEU A 57 -11.32 0.29 -12.17
CA LEU A 57 -11.90 0.25 -13.50
C LEU A 57 -12.95 -0.85 -13.67
N GLU A 58 -12.79 -1.98 -12.97
CA GLU A 58 -13.50 -3.22 -13.28
C GLU A 58 -14.52 -3.64 -12.22
N ALA A 59 -14.36 -3.24 -10.95
CA ALA A 59 -15.29 -3.66 -9.91
C ALA A 59 -16.65 -2.94 -10.04
N ASP A 60 -17.75 -3.70 -10.00
CA ASP A 60 -19.13 -3.17 -9.96
C ASP A 60 -19.57 -2.84 -8.52
N GLU A 61 -18.67 -2.23 -7.74
CA GLU A 61 -18.88 -1.96 -6.32
C GLU A 61 -18.94 -0.47 -5.98
N TRP A 62 -19.00 0.38 -7.01
CA TRP A 62 -19.09 1.84 -6.91
C TRP A 62 -20.21 2.34 -6.00
N ARG A 63 -21.30 1.58 -5.89
CA ARG A 63 -22.43 1.91 -5.02
C ARG A 63 -22.09 1.89 -3.54
N LYS A 64 -21.04 1.15 -3.14
CA LYS A 64 -20.57 1.04 -1.74
C LYS A 64 -19.63 2.18 -1.34
N PHE A 65 -18.98 2.84 -2.30
CA PHE A 65 -18.00 3.91 -2.03
C PHE A 65 -18.52 5.00 -1.09
N PRO A 66 -19.72 5.60 -1.29
CA PRO A 66 -20.22 6.63 -0.39
C PRO A 66 -20.33 6.18 1.08
N GLN A 67 -20.69 4.91 1.32
CA GLN A 67 -20.76 4.34 2.67
C GLN A 67 -19.37 4.09 3.24
N MET A 68 -18.45 3.57 2.42
CA MET A 68 -17.05 3.36 2.78
C MET A 68 -16.37 4.67 3.22
N LEU A 69 -16.58 5.76 2.49
CA LEU A 69 -15.99 7.07 2.78
C LEU A 69 -16.41 7.66 4.14
N GLN A 70 -17.55 7.25 4.68
CA GLN A 70 -18.03 7.72 5.99
C GLN A 70 -17.32 7.05 7.17
N LYS A 71 -16.77 5.85 6.96
CA LYS A 71 -16.21 5.01 8.03
C LYS A 71 -14.72 4.74 7.86
N HIS A 72 -14.20 4.90 6.65
CA HIS A 72 -12.90 4.38 6.27
C HIS A 72 -12.11 5.38 5.45
N LEU A 73 -10.79 5.25 5.49
CA LEU A 73 -9.87 6.05 4.71
C LEU A 73 -9.48 5.30 3.43
N LEU A 74 -9.87 5.84 2.29
CA LEU A 74 -9.56 5.33 0.97
C LEU A 74 -8.35 6.10 0.42
N ILE A 75 -7.28 5.38 0.14
CA ILE A 75 -6.02 5.91 -0.37
C ILE A 75 -5.88 5.51 -1.83
N ILE A 76 -5.67 6.52 -2.68
CA ILE A 76 -5.30 6.32 -4.07
C ILE A 76 -3.78 6.51 -4.20
N PRO A 77 -2.99 5.48 -4.56
CA PRO A 77 -1.57 5.63 -4.88
C PRO A 77 -1.37 6.65 -6.01
N LYS A 78 -0.24 7.36 -5.99
CA LYS A 78 0.05 8.36 -7.04
C LYS A 78 0.15 7.72 -8.44
N ILE A 79 0.71 6.51 -8.52
CA ILE A 79 0.83 5.79 -9.79
C ILE A 79 -0.55 5.43 -10.37
N VAL A 80 -1.50 5.04 -9.51
CA VAL A 80 -2.89 4.77 -9.87
C VAL A 80 -3.58 6.03 -10.37
N LEU A 81 -3.40 7.18 -9.71
CA LEU A 81 -3.94 8.44 -10.22
C LEU A 81 -3.45 8.76 -11.65
N MET A 82 -2.17 8.52 -11.95
CA MET A 82 -1.63 8.73 -13.29
C MET A 82 -2.29 7.84 -14.33
N GLU A 83 -2.54 6.57 -14.00
CA GLU A 83 -3.24 5.62 -14.87
C GLU A 83 -4.72 6.01 -15.06
N LEU A 84 -5.43 6.35 -13.98
CA LEU A 84 -6.82 6.79 -14.03
C LEU A 84 -7.00 8.06 -14.89
N GLN A 85 -6.04 8.97 -14.87
CA GLN A 85 -6.07 10.15 -15.74
C GLN A 85 -6.01 9.78 -17.23
N CYS A 86 -5.26 8.74 -17.59
CA CYS A 86 -5.25 8.20 -18.95
C CYS A 86 -6.62 7.59 -19.28
N HIS A 87 -7.15 6.70 -18.44
CA HIS A 87 -8.45 6.07 -18.67
C HIS A 87 -9.63 7.04 -18.68
N SER A 88 -9.58 8.11 -17.90
CA SER A 88 -10.61 9.17 -17.90
C SER A 88 -10.65 9.90 -19.25
N ARG A 89 -9.49 10.15 -19.87
CA ARG A 89 -9.41 10.73 -21.23
C ARG A 89 -9.99 9.78 -22.28
N ASP A 90 -9.87 8.47 -22.05
CA ASP A 90 -10.46 7.43 -22.89
C ASP A 90 -11.96 7.20 -22.62
N GLY A 91 -12.56 7.98 -21.70
CA GLY A 91 -14.00 7.94 -21.42
C GLY A 91 -14.43 6.99 -20.30
N SER A 92 -13.49 6.45 -19.52
CA SER A 92 -13.80 5.62 -18.35
C SER A 92 -14.57 6.39 -17.28
N LYS A 93 -15.86 6.05 -17.10
CA LYS A 93 -16.72 6.65 -16.07
C LYS A 93 -16.21 6.39 -14.64
N PRO A 94 -15.77 5.16 -14.27
CA PRO A 94 -15.18 4.92 -12.96
C PRO A 94 -13.97 5.81 -12.68
N ALA A 95 -13.03 5.90 -13.63
CA ALA A 95 -11.83 6.72 -13.48
C ALA A 95 -12.16 8.20 -13.27
N LYS A 96 -13.08 8.74 -14.09
CA LYS A 96 -13.56 10.12 -13.95
C LYS A 96 -14.20 10.35 -12.58
N SER A 97 -15.05 9.43 -12.11
CA SER A 97 -15.73 9.56 -10.83
C SER A 97 -14.76 9.63 -9.65
N VAL A 98 -13.69 8.83 -9.64
CA VAL A 98 -12.67 8.89 -8.58
C VAL A 98 -11.91 10.20 -8.60
N ILE A 99 -11.52 10.67 -9.79
CA ILE A 99 -10.82 11.94 -9.95
C ILE A 99 -11.70 13.08 -9.44
N ASP A 100 -12.96 13.14 -9.83
CA ASP A 100 -13.92 14.14 -9.37
C ASP A 100 -14.07 14.09 -7.82
N MET A 101 -14.12 12.89 -7.23
CA MET A 101 -14.16 12.73 -5.76
C MET A 101 -12.89 13.27 -5.07
N LEU A 102 -11.71 13.00 -5.63
CA LEU A 102 -10.42 13.49 -5.12
C LEU A 102 -10.32 15.01 -5.19
N GLU A 103 -10.80 15.62 -6.27
CA GLU A 103 -10.80 17.08 -6.44
C GLU A 103 -11.75 17.75 -5.45
N ASN A 104 -12.94 17.19 -5.28
CA ASN A 104 -13.94 17.67 -4.32
C ASN A 104 -13.48 17.50 -2.86
N SER A 105 -12.77 16.42 -2.52
CA SER A 105 -12.22 16.22 -1.16
C SER A 105 -11.02 17.14 -0.87
N SER A 106 -10.30 17.57 -1.90
CA SER A 106 -9.15 18.49 -1.79
C SER A 106 -9.54 19.96 -1.68
N GLY A 107 -10.81 20.30 -1.99
CA GLY A 107 -11.34 21.67 -2.04
C GLY A 107 -11.49 22.37 -0.67
N GLY A 108 -11.39 21.65 0.45
CA GLY A 108 -11.60 22.20 1.79
C GLY A 108 -10.48 23.08 2.37
N SER A 109 -9.39 23.35 1.64
CA SER A 109 -8.26 24.14 2.17
C SER A 109 -7.71 25.23 1.22
N ARG A 110 -8.41 25.56 0.11
CA ARG A 110 -7.89 26.49 -0.91
C ARG A 110 -8.78 27.70 -1.18
N ALA A 111 -9.22 28.40 -0.14
CA ALA A 111 -9.95 29.66 -0.29
C ALA A 111 -9.09 30.86 -0.76
N ASN A 112 -7.86 30.69 -1.29
CA ASN A 112 -7.07 31.86 -1.71
C ASN A 112 -6.01 31.68 -2.82
N GLU A 113 -6.11 30.69 -3.70
CA GLU A 113 -5.20 30.61 -4.86
C GLU A 113 -5.97 30.76 -6.17
N ARG A 114 -5.79 31.94 -6.80
CA ARG A 114 -6.32 32.28 -8.12
C ARG A 114 -5.83 31.28 -9.18
N PRO A 115 -6.66 30.94 -10.19
CA PRO A 115 -6.24 30.05 -11.27
C PRO A 115 -5.33 30.81 -12.25
N GLN A 116 -4.05 30.46 -12.32
CA GLN A 116 -3.22 30.79 -13.47
C GLN A 116 -3.32 29.66 -14.51
N SER A 117 -3.84 30.03 -15.66
CA SER A 117 -3.91 29.24 -16.88
C SER A 117 -2.52 28.92 -17.43
N GLY A 118 -2.28 27.65 -17.77
CA GLY A 118 -1.19 27.22 -18.65
C GLY A 118 -0.07 26.46 -17.93
N ASN A 119 0.16 25.22 -18.37
CA ASN A 119 1.20 24.25 -17.95
C ASN A 119 0.89 23.38 -16.72
N PHE A 120 0.00 22.40 -16.94
CA PHE A 120 -0.40 21.33 -16.00
C PHE A 120 0.68 20.27 -15.68
N ARG A 121 1.98 20.58 -15.87
CA ARG A 121 3.10 19.66 -15.61
C ARG A 121 3.99 20.09 -14.42
N ARG A 122 3.61 21.10 -13.66
CA ARG A 122 4.28 21.43 -12.40
C ARG A 122 3.22 21.72 -11.34
N GLN A 123 3.47 21.18 -10.15
CA GLN A 123 2.73 21.43 -8.90
C GLN A 123 1.53 20.51 -8.60
N ILE A 124 1.81 19.21 -8.42
CA ILE A 124 1.31 18.58 -7.19
C ILE A 124 2.28 19.07 -6.11
N SER A 125 2.07 20.29 -5.63
CA SER A 125 2.88 20.88 -4.57
C SER A 125 2.69 20.04 -3.31
N ASP A 126 3.82 19.50 -2.86
CA ASP A 126 4.03 18.93 -1.54
C ASP A 126 3.85 20.08 -0.54
N ALA A 127 2.60 20.43 -0.22
CA ALA A 127 2.28 21.38 0.83
C ALA A 127 2.69 20.73 2.15
N GLY A 128 3.96 20.88 2.47
CA GLY A 128 4.55 20.53 3.76
C GLY A 128 3.93 21.43 4.83
N SER A 129 2.82 20.98 5.41
CA SER A 129 2.44 21.40 6.75
C SER A 129 3.07 20.42 7.74
N PRO A 130 3.96 20.89 8.64
CA PRO A 130 4.46 20.08 9.73
C PRO A 130 3.39 19.96 10.81
N GLU A 131 3.21 18.75 11.33
CA GLU A 131 2.76 18.50 12.72
C GLU A 131 1.29 18.75 13.10
N THR A 132 0.33 18.36 12.26
CA THR A 132 -1.00 17.89 12.73
C THR A 132 -1.40 16.60 12.00
N ALA A 133 -0.54 15.58 12.08
CA ALA A 133 -0.62 14.35 11.29
C ALA A 133 -1.64 13.30 11.81
N HIS A 134 -2.81 13.73 12.32
CA HIS A 134 -3.88 12.83 12.78
C HIS A 134 -5.27 13.12 12.17
N GLY A 135 -5.39 14.07 11.24
CA GLY A 135 -6.69 14.74 11.02
C GLY A 135 -7.76 14.05 10.16
N CYS A 136 -7.48 12.95 9.44
CA CYS A 136 -8.47 12.37 8.54
C CYS A 136 -8.47 10.84 8.64
N THR A 137 -9.38 10.33 9.47
CA THR A 137 -9.60 8.89 9.69
C THR A 137 -10.58 8.28 8.68
N THR A 138 -11.30 9.12 7.93
CA THR A 138 -12.32 8.71 6.97
C THR A 138 -12.30 9.58 5.70
N GLY A 139 -12.77 9.07 4.57
CA GLY A 139 -12.87 9.79 3.30
C GLY A 139 -11.92 9.25 2.23
N ILE A 140 -11.68 10.02 1.17
CA ILE A 140 -10.77 9.66 0.07
C ILE A 140 -9.69 10.71 -0.13
N ARG A 141 -8.45 10.26 -0.33
CA ARG A 141 -7.35 11.15 -0.68
C ARG A 141 -6.27 10.46 -1.50
N LEU A 142 -5.46 11.30 -2.15
CA LEU A 142 -4.23 10.87 -2.80
C LEU A 142 -3.14 10.54 -1.76
N GLN A 143 -2.31 9.56 -2.08
CA GLN A 143 -1.06 9.26 -1.39
C GLN A 143 -0.14 10.50 -1.36
N ARG A 144 0.42 10.82 -0.19
CA ARG A 144 1.40 11.90 0.00
C ARG A 144 2.80 11.42 -0.38
N SER A 145 3.69 12.37 -0.70
CA SER A 145 5.05 12.08 -1.19
C SER A 145 5.92 11.25 -0.24
N LYS A 146 5.64 11.33 1.07
CA LYS A 146 6.35 10.61 2.14
C LYS A 146 5.71 9.26 2.51
N GLU A 147 4.54 8.94 1.98
CA GLU A 147 3.76 7.74 2.31
C GLU A 147 4.16 6.56 1.42
N LYS A 148 5.43 6.17 1.52
CA LYS A 148 6.02 5.09 0.72
C LYS A 148 7.00 4.28 1.53
N ASP A 149 7.00 2.98 1.30
CA ASP A 149 7.94 2.06 1.90
C ASP A 149 9.24 1.99 1.09
N LYS A 150 10.36 2.37 1.70
CA LYS A 150 11.66 2.41 1.03
C LYS A 150 12.22 1.02 0.73
N ASN A 151 11.89 0.01 1.52
CA ASN A 151 12.43 -1.34 1.34
C ASN A 151 11.82 -1.96 0.09
N VAL A 152 10.50 -1.85 -0.07
CA VAL A 152 9.79 -2.30 -1.29
C VAL A 152 10.31 -1.53 -2.51
N LEU A 153 10.45 -0.20 -2.42
CA LEU A 153 10.91 0.60 -3.57
C LEU A 153 12.37 0.35 -3.95
N SER A 154 13.21 -0.13 -3.05
CA SER A 154 14.60 -0.45 -3.37
C SER A 154 14.71 -1.58 -4.41
N ALA A 155 13.67 -2.44 -4.49
CA ALA A 155 13.56 -3.54 -5.42
C ALA A 155 12.53 -3.29 -6.54
N ALA A 156 11.91 -2.11 -6.62
CA ALA A 156 10.80 -1.85 -7.53
C ALA A 156 11.20 -1.93 -9.01
N ARG A 157 10.36 -2.62 -9.79
CA ARG A 157 10.50 -2.85 -11.23
C ARG A 157 9.25 -2.46 -12.03
N ASN A 158 8.09 -2.39 -11.40
CA ASN A 158 6.80 -2.13 -12.06
C ASN A 158 5.87 -1.26 -11.18
N ASN A 159 4.68 -0.95 -11.71
CA ASN A 159 3.68 -0.14 -11.02
C ASN A 159 3.11 -0.85 -9.79
N ASP A 160 2.99 -2.19 -9.81
CA ASP A 160 2.58 -3.00 -8.66
C ASP A 160 3.47 -2.72 -7.45
N ASP A 161 4.79 -2.62 -7.63
CA ASP A 161 5.73 -2.38 -6.53
C ASP A 161 5.53 -0.98 -5.91
N HIS A 162 5.09 -0.01 -6.72
CA HIS A 162 4.73 1.33 -6.24
C HIS A 162 3.41 1.31 -5.44
N ILE A 163 2.43 0.53 -5.88
CA ILE A 163 1.15 0.33 -5.17
C ILE A 163 1.42 -0.40 -3.84
N LEU A 164 2.17 -1.49 -3.89
CA LEU A 164 2.55 -2.29 -2.74
C LEU A 164 3.37 -1.48 -1.73
N SER A 165 4.31 -0.64 -2.20
CA SER A 165 5.05 0.29 -1.34
C SER A 165 4.13 1.23 -0.57
N CYS A 166 3.03 1.69 -1.19
CA CYS A 166 2.04 2.50 -0.52
C CYS A 166 1.31 1.70 0.57
N ALA A 167 0.83 0.49 0.26
CA ALA A 167 0.15 -0.37 1.22
C ALA A 167 1.04 -0.77 2.41
N CYS A 168 2.30 -1.16 2.15
CA CYS A 168 3.28 -1.48 3.18
C CYS A 168 3.58 -0.29 4.10
N PHE A 169 3.62 0.94 3.58
CA PHE A 169 3.79 2.13 4.40
C PHE A 169 2.68 2.26 5.43
N PHE A 170 1.41 2.15 5.01
CA PHE A 170 0.27 2.30 5.91
C PHE A 170 0.22 1.16 6.93
N ARG A 171 0.43 -0.09 6.49
CA ARG A 171 0.51 -1.26 7.38
C ARG A 171 1.52 -1.07 8.51
N ARG A 172 2.71 -0.54 8.22
CA ARG A 172 3.78 -0.38 9.23
C ARG A 172 3.54 0.79 10.19
N ARG A 173 2.80 1.82 9.76
CA ARG A 173 2.61 3.07 10.52
C ARG A 173 1.32 3.12 11.31
N HIS A 174 0.31 2.35 10.89
CA HIS A 174 -1.03 2.44 11.43
C HIS A 174 -1.42 1.12 12.11
N LYS A 175 -1.98 1.22 13.32
CA LYS A 175 -2.64 0.11 14.00
C LYS A 175 -4.02 -0.27 13.42
N PRO A 176 -4.80 0.60 12.74
CA PRO A 176 -5.97 0.10 12.03
C PRO A 176 -5.58 -0.82 10.88
N ARG A 177 -6.47 -1.78 10.60
CA ARG A 177 -6.32 -2.75 9.51
C ARG A 177 -6.17 -2.02 8.19
N THR A 178 -5.09 -2.32 7.48
CA THR A 178 -4.80 -1.81 6.13
C THR A 178 -5.04 -2.93 5.14
N PHE A 179 -5.89 -2.68 4.15
CA PHE A 179 -6.20 -3.61 3.07
C PHE A 179 -5.73 -3.05 1.73
N LEU A 180 -5.10 -3.89 0.94
CA LEU A 180 -4.92 -3.63 -0.49
C LEU A 180 -6.15 -4.17 -1.24
N VAL A 181 -6.85 -3.29 -1.93
CA VAL A 181 -8.03 -3.63 -2.71
C VAL A 181 -7.59 -3.83 -4.16
N THR A 182 -7.67 -5.07 -4.65
CA THR A 182 -7.15 -5.47 -5.96
C THR A 182 -7.92 -6.66 -6.51
N LEU A 183 -8.01 -6.74 -7.85
CA LEU A 183 -8.48 -7.92 -8.57
C LEU A 183 -7.33 -8.72 -9.21
N ASP A 184 -6.09 -8.23 -9.08
CA ASP A 184 -4.90 -8.87 -9.66
C ASP A 184 -4.29 -9.87 -8.67
N SER A 185 -4.40 -11.16 -8.99
CA SER A 185 -3.83 -12.26 -8.21
C SER A 185 -2.31 -12.20 -8.02
N ILE A 186 -1.56 -11.59 -8.94
CA ILE A 186 -0.11 -11.45 -8.82
C ILE A 186 0.21 -10.38 -7.79
N LEU A 187 -0.47 -9.23 -7.85
CA LEU A 187 -0.33 -8.17 -6.85
C LEU A 187 -0.81 -8.64 -5.47
N GLU A 188 -1.90 -9.42 -5.40
CA GLU A 188 -2.38 -10.07 -4.20
C GLU A 188 -1.30 -10.97 -3.56
N LEU A 189 -0.66 -11.82 -4.36
CA LEU A 189 0.42 -12.69 -3.89
C LEU A 189 1.62 -11.89 -3.35
N LYS A 190 2.02 -10.81 -4.05
CA LYS A 190 3.08 -9.92 -3.58
C LYS A 190 2.71 -9.24 -2.26
N ALA A 191 1.45 -8.81 -2.11
CA ALA A 191 0.94 -8.20 -0.89
C ALA A 191 0.99 -9.16 0.29
N HIS A 192 0.58 -10.41 0.11
CA HIS A 192 0.69 -11.45 1.12
C HIS A 192 2.14 -11.74 1.53
N ALA A 193 3.07 -11.79 0.56
CA ALA A 193 4.50 -11.97 0.85
C ALA A 193 5.08 -10.85 1.74
N GLU A 194 4.54 -9.64 1.62
CA GLU A 194 4.90 -8.52 2.48
C GLU A 194 4.12 -8.50 3.81
N GLY A 195 3.09 -9.33 3.98
CA GLY A 195 2.19 -9.33 5.13
C GLY A 195 1.11 -8.25 5.10
N VAL A 196 0.69 -7.80 3.92
CA VAL A 196 -0.45 -6.90 3.71
C VAL A 196 -1.70 -7.74 3.43
N GLU A 197 -2.81 -7.46 4.12
CA GLU A 197 -4.11 -8.08 3.85
C GLU A 197 -4.71 -7.54 2.55
N THR A 198 -5.42 -8.38 1.80
CA THR A 198 -5.98 -8.06 0.49
C THR A 198 -7.50 -8.26 0.48
N LEU A 199 -8.19 -7.53 -0.39
CA LEU A 199 -9.62 -7.68 -0.63
C LEU A 199 -9.90 -7.59 -2.13
N SER A 200 -10.67 -8.55 -2.63
CA SER A 200 -11.21 -8.56 -3.99
C SER A 200 -12.63 -7.99 -4.08
N SER A 201 -13.21 -7.57 -2.94
CA SER A 201 -14.51 -6.90 -2.86
C SER A 201 -14.58 -5.95 -1.66
N LEU A 202 -15.44 -4.93 -1.73
CA LEU A 202 -15.65 -4.00 -0.63
C LEU A 202 -16.65 -4.59 0.39
N PRO A 203 -16.40 -4.41 1.70
CA PRO A 203 -17.31 -4.88 2.75
C PRO A 203 -18.65 -4.14 2.78
#